data_AF-A0A7X4DL91-F1
#
_entry.id   AF-A0A7X4DL91-F1
#
_cell.length_a   1.000
_cell.length_b   1.000
_cell.length_c   1.000
_cell.angle_alpha   90.00
_cell.angle_beta   90.00
_cell.angle_gamma   90.00
#
_symmetry.space_group_name_H-M   'P 1'
#
loop_
_entity.id
_entity.type
_entity.pdbx_description
1 polymer ?
#
loop_
_entity_poly.entity_id
_entity_poly.type
_entity_poly.pdbx_seq_one_letter_code
_entity_poly.pdbx_strand_id
1 'polypeptide(L)'
;MPQVNSDILRWARETAGLTREDAARKLAIADTKTAMAVERLRAMEDGECPPTRALLSRMAKQYHRPLVAFYLSEPPRRANWGRDFRAPSTDRSARDEAVLDALVRNVQARQGLLRSAMLDDEDDLAPLRFLGSATTDTPVTRVVADIGDTLGFQPVEFRTASNPDEAFRLLRSHAEQAGIVVLLLGNLGSYHTDLGVEVFRGFALVDDFAPFVVVNPKDSAGARSFTLLHELAHLWLSEPGVSAGNPTDPVEVYCNKVASSFLLPHNELAALRTADAGDVEAWARTITDFARSRNVSSSMVAYRLHRDGAIDRETWLALQGLFRSRWLAARKRERQLLAERDSGPAYGVLVRHSLGSRLIDLTFRLEASGSLTATKVGKVLGVNPRNAHTILSAG
;
A
#
# COMPACT_ATOMS: atom_id res chain seq x y z
N MET A 1 19.40 34.02 7.76
CA MET A 1 18.78 32.68 7.96
C MET A 1 17.82 32.45 6.81
N PRO A 2 17.73 31.24 6.22
CA PRO A 2 16.78 30.99 5.15
C PRO A 2 15.37 31.28 5.68
N GLN A 3 14.69 32.25 5.05
CA GLN A 3 13.36 32.66 5.41
C GLN A 3 12.38 31.59 4.93
N VAL A 4 11.51 31.12 5.82
CA VAL A 4 10.51 30.10 5.49
C VAL A 4 9.44 30.73 4.61
N ASN A 5 9.15 30.10 3.47
CA ASN A 5 8.09 30.54 2.58
C ASN A 5 6.71 30.28 3.23
N SER A 6 5.89 31.31 3.34
CA SER A 6 4.53 31.24 3.90
C SER A 6 3.60 30.35 3.10
N ASP A 7 3.77 30.30 1.77
CA ASP A 7 3.01 29.40 0.90
C ASP A 7 3.32 27.93 1.18
N ILE A 8 4.55 27.62 1.61
CA ILE A 8 4.92 26.27 2.04
C ILE A 8 4.25 25.91 3.37
N LEU A 9 4.11 26.86 4.30
CA LEU A 9 3.40 26.62 5.56
C LEU A 9 1.93 26.28 5.31
N ARG A 10 1.27 27.09 4.46
CA ARG A 10 -0.12 26.88 4.03
C ARG A 10 -0.27 25.54 3.31
N TRP A 11 0.58 25.29 2.31
CA TRP A 11 0.62 24.03 1.56
C TRP A 11 0.79 22.82 2.49
N ALA A 12 1.73 22.87 3.44
CA ALA A 12 2.03 21.76 4.33
C ALA A 12 0.84 21.42 5.23
N ARG A 13 0.10 22.42 5.72
CA ARG A 13 -1.13 22.20 6.51
C ARG A 13 -2.25 21.62 5.65
N GLU A 14 -2.53 22.25 4.51
CA GLU A 14 -3.66 21.87 3.65
C GLU A 14 -3.48 20.47 3.08
N THR A 15 -2.27 20.14 2.63
CA THR A 15 -1.91 18.80 2.16
C THR A 15 -1.63 17.82 3.30
N ALA A 16 -1.69 18.24 4.56
CA ALA A 16 -1.84 17.37 5.72
C ALA A 16 -3.31 17.11 6.09
N GLY A 17 -4.26 17.71 5.35
CA GLY A 17 -5.70 17.56 5.56
C GLY A 17 -6.18 18.18 6.87
N LEU A 18 -5.46 19.18 7.39
CA LEU A 18 -5.77 19.84 8.65
C LEU A 18 -6.43 21.20 8.44
N THR A 19 -7.53 21.44 9.15
CA THR A 19 -8.06 22.80 9.32
C THR A 19 -7.09 23.63 10.16
N ARG A 20 -7.24 24.97 10.15
CA ARG A 20 -6.37 25.83 10.96
C ARG A 20 -6.60 25.59 12.45
N GLU A 21 -7.83 25.30 12.84
CA GLU A 21 -8.25 24.98 14.19
C GLU A 21 -7.60 23.68 14.68
N ASP A 22 -7.65 22.62 13.86
CA ASP A 22 -7.04 21.33 14.20
C ASP A 22 -5.52 21.42 14.21
N ALA A 23 -4.94 22.17 13.27
CA ALA A 23 -3.50 22.43 13.22
C ALA A 23 -3.01 23.19 14.45
N ALA A 24 -3.66 24.29 14.82
CA ALA A 24 -3.28 25.08 15.99
C ALA A 24 -3.31 24.25 17.29
N ARG A 25 -4.36 23.42 17.44
CA ARG A 25 -4.52 22.50 18.57
C ARG A 25 -3.41 21.44 18.61
N LYS A 26 -3.19 20.74 17.49
CA LYS A 26 -2.17 19.67 17.40
C LYS A 26 -0.75 20.19 17.51
N LEU A 27 -0.50 21.42 17.06
CA LEU A 27 0.79 22.09 17.22
C LEU A 27 0.98 22.68 18.62
N ALA A 28 -0.02 22.60 19.50
CA ALA A 28 -0.01 23.24 20.81
C ALA A 28 0.44 24.70 20.71
N ILE A 29 -0.21 25.45 19.81
CA ILE A 29 -0.11 26.91 19.77
C ILE A 29 -1.06 27.44 20.85
N ALA A 30 -0.52 28.19 21.80
CA ALA A 30 -1.31 28.78 22.87
C ALA A 30 -1.97 30.10 22.41
N ASP A 31 -3.11 30.41 23.00
CA ASP A 31 -3.68 31.74 22.93
C ASP A 31 -2.75 32.75 23.63
N THR A 32 -2.84 34.00 23.20
CA THR A 32 -2.14 35.12 23.84
C THR A 32 -3.16 36.16 24.26
N LYS A 33 -2.74 37.16 25.04
CA LYS A 33 -3.63 38.27 25.44
C LYS A 33 -4.19 39.06 24.25
N THR A 34 -3.56 38.96 23.08
CA THR A 34 -3.84 39.82 21.91
C THR A 34 -4.25 39.06 20.66
N ALA A 35 -4.14 37.73 20.63
CA ALA A 35 -4.49 36.90 19.47
C ALA A 35 -4.78 35.45 19.87
N MET A 36 -5.77 34.86 19.21
CA MET A 36 -6.12 33.45 19.33
C MET A 36 -5.09 32.56 18.60
N ALA A 37 -4.95 31.30 19.02
CA ALA A 37 -4.00 30.35 18.43
C ALA A 37 -4.18 30.17 16.91
N VAL A 38 -5.42 30.21 16.42
CA VAL A 38 -5.77 30.11 15.00
C VAL A 38 -5.32 31.34 14.21
N GLU A 39 -5.50 32.54 14.77
CA GLU A 39 -5.08 33.81 14.16
C GLU A 39 -3.55 33.88 14.09
N ARG A 40 -2.87 33.40 15.13
CA ARG A 40 -1.40 33.30 15.13
C ARG A 40 -0.89 32.37 14.04
N LEU A 41 -1.56 31.23 13.82
CA LEU A 41 -1.20 30.33 12.72
C LEU A 41 -1.46 30.98 11.36
N ARG A 42 -2.58 31.68 11.20
CA ARG A 42 -2.91 32.43 9.99
C ARG A 42 -1.85 33.50 9.67
N ALA A 43 -1.45 34.30 10.65
CA ALA A 43 -0.41 35.32 10.48
C ALA A 43 0.92 34.72 9.98
N MET A 44 1.24 33.48 10.39
CA MET A 44 2.41 32.76 9.87
C MET A 44 2.22 32.29 8.42
N GLU A 45 1.04 31.77 8.08
CA GLU A 45 0.69 31.33 6.73
C GLU A 45 0.53 32.47 5.73
N ASP A 46 0.27 33.69 6.21
CA ASP A 46 0.15 34.90 5.39
C ASP A 46 1.50 35.67 5.32
N GLY A 47 2.54 35.18 6.01
CA GLY A 47 3.90 35.74 5.95
C GLY A 47 4.13 36.94 6.88
N GLU A 48 3.16 37.29 7.71
CA GLU A 48 3.23 38.42 8.65
C GLU A 48 4.21 38.17 9.81
N CYS A 49 4.41 36.90 10.20
CA CYS A 49 5.33 36.52 11.26
C CYS A 49 5.99 35.15 10.98
N PRO A 50 7.34 35.03 11.08
CA PRO A 50 8.00 33.75 10.85
C PRO A 50 7.77 32.76 12.00
N PRO A 51 7.56 31.47 11.73
CA PRO A 51 7.49 30.45 12.77
C PRO A 51 8.87 30.21 13.40
N THR A 52 8.89 29.85 14.68
CA THR A 52 10.13 29.46 15.36
C THR A 52 10.62 28.10 14.86
N ARG A 53 11.94 27.83 14.94
CA ARG A 53 12.51 26.51 14.58
C ARG A 53 11.87 25.36 15.36
N ALA A 54 11.54 25.57 16.63
CA ALA A 54 10.83 24.58 17.44
C ALA A 54 9.40 24.33 16.93
N LEU A 55 8.69 25.37 16.47
CA LEU A 55 7.39 25.22 15.84
C LEU A 55 7.49 24.51 14.49
N LEU A 56 8.49 24.83 13.66
CA LEU A 56 8.75 24.11 12.40
C LEU A 56 9.03 22.62 12.63
N SER A 57 9.79 22.26 13.67
CA SER A 57 10.01 20.85 14.03
C SER A 57 8.71 20.15 14.43
N ARG A 58 7.81 20.85 15.15
CA ARG A 58 6.48 20.31 15.47
C ARG A 58 5.59 20.20 14.21
N MET A 59 5.62 21.19 13.33
CA MET A 59 4.93 21.18 12.03
C MET A 59 5.41 20.01 11.17
N ALA A 60 6.71 19.81 11.02
CA ALA A 60 7.30 18.68 10.30
C ALA A 60 6.77 17.34 10.81
N LYS A 61 6.75 17.16 12.13
CA LYS A 61 6.22 15.94 12.76
C LYS A 61 4.72 15.78 12.54
N GLN A 62 3.93 16.84 12.78
CA GLN A 62 2.47 16.78 12.79
C GLN A 62 1.85 16.76 11.40
N TYR A 63 2.50 17.42 10.44
CA TYR A 63 2.08 17.49 9.04
C TYR A 63 2.73 16.37 8.21
N HIS A 64 3.56 15.52 8.82
CA HIS A 64 4.28 14.45 8.14
C HIS A 64 5.06 14.95 6.91
N ARG A 65 5.79 16.05 7.11
CA ARG A 65 6.67 16.67 6.11
C ARG A 65 8.11 16.68 6.63
N PRO A 66 9.12 16.36 5.80
CA PRO A 66 10.51 16.57 6.17
C PRO A 66 10.72 18.03 6.57
N LEU A 67 11.53 18.30 7.60
CA LEU A 67 11.81 19.66 8.05
C LEU A 67 12.37 20.53 6.90
N VAL A 68 13.18 19.92 6.03
CA VAL A 68 13.76 20.57 4.84
C VAL A 68 12.68 21.07 3.87
N ALA A 69 11.51 20.41 3.81
CA ALA A 69 10.43 20.82 2.92
C ALA A 69 9.93 22.24 3.22
N PHE A 70 10.01 22.69 4.47
CA PHE A 70 9.64 24.06 4.86
C PHE A 70 10.57 25.15 4.34
N TYR A 71 11.70 24.77 3.75
CA TYR A 71 12.68 25.67 3.16
C TYR A 71 12.69 25.62 1.63
N LEU A 72 11.73 24.93 1.00
CA LEU A 72 11.54 24.96 -0.44
C LEU A 72 11.07 26.34 -0.91
N SER A 73 11.48 26.72 -2.12
CA SER A 73 11.05 27.97 -2.76
C SER A 73 9.59 27.93 -3.20
N GLU A 74 9.08 26.76 -3.57
CA GLU A 74 7.71 26.58 -4.05
C GLU A 74 7.10 25.23 -3.60
N PRO A 75 5.78 25.14 -3.42
CA PRO A 75 5.11 23.88 -3.08
C PRO A 75 5.39 22.78 -4.11
N PRO A 76 5.79 21.57 -3.69
CA PRO A 76 6.00 20.48 -4.62
C PRO A 76 4.67 20.03 -5.24
N ARG A 77 4.74 19.54 -6.48
CA ARG A 77 3.57 19.02 -7.21
C ARG A 77 2.93 17.86 -6.45
N ARG A 78 1.59 17.82 -6.46
CA ARG A 78 0.83 16.72 -5.87
C ARG A 78 0.94 15.48 -6.76
N ALA A 79 1.23 14.34 -6.16
CA ALA A 79 1.07 13.06 -6.82
C ALA A 79 -0.43 12.68 -6.83
N ASN A 80 -0.91 12.10 -7.92
CA ASN A 80 -2.29 11.64 -8.04
C ASN A 80 -2.33 10.12 -7.91
N TRP A 81 -2.62 9.59 -6.71
CA TRP A 81 -2.59 8.14 -6.50
C TRP A 81 -3.73 7.45 -7.20
N GLY A 82 -3.42 6.34 -7.86
CA GLY A 82 -4.40 5.60 -8.63
C GLY A 82 -5.56 5.10 -7.79
N ARG A 83 -6.73 4.90 -8.42
CA ARG A 83 -7.91 4.34 -7.75
C ARG A 83 -8.15 2.92 -8.25
N ASP A 84 -8.38 1.98 -7.33
CA ASP A 84 -8.74 0.61 -7.73
C ASP A 84 -10.21 0.56 -8.18
N PHE A 85 -10.49 -0.01 -9.35
CA PHE A 85 -11.82 -0.21 -9.94
C PHE A 85 -12.77 -1.07 -9.09
N ARG A 86 -12.24 -1.85 -8.13
CA ARG A 86 -13.00 -2.64 -7.15
C ARG A 86 -13.58 -1.79 -6.03
N ALA A 87 -13.16 -0.53 -5.88
CA ALA A 87 -13.78 0.42 -4.99
C ALA A 87 -14.82 1.25 -5.79
N PRO A 88 -16.05 1.44 -5.28
CA PRO A 88 -16.93 2.44 -5.85
C PRO A 88 -16.26 3.81 -5.82
N SER A 89 -16.59 4.67 -6.76
CA SER A 89 -16.10 6.05 -6.86
C SER A 89 -16.58 6.89 -5.66
N THR A 90 -16.03 6.66 -4.48
CA THR A 90 -16.18 7.55 -3.33
C THR A 90 -15.02 8.52 -3.37
N ASP A 91 -15.30 9.82 -3.31
CA ASP A 91 -14.24 10.80 -3.15
C ASP A 91 -13.48 10.56 -1.85
N ARG A 92 -12.15 10.50 -1.96
CA ARG A 92 -11.27 10.40 -0.81
C ARG A 92 -11.40 11.71 -0.03
N SER A 93 -11.48 11.63 1.30
CA SER A 93 -11.42 12.85 2.10
C SER A 93 -10.03 13.47 1.97
N ALA A 94 -9.92 14.80 2.07
CA ALA A 94 -8.62 15.50 2.04
C ALA A 94 -7.64 14.97 3.11
N ARG A 95 -8.17 14.47 4.23
CA ARG A 95 -7.38 13.81 5.28
C ARG A 95 -6.83 12.48 4.80
N ASP A 96 -7.64 11.64 4.17
CA ASP A 96 -7.21 10.31 3.72
C ASP A 96 -6.14 10.43 2.62
N GLU A 97 -6.30 11.39 1.71
CA GLU A 97 -5.28 11.72 0.72
C GLU A 97 -3.96 12.15 1.37
N ALA A 98 -4.03 13.06 2.35
CA ALA A 98 -2.87 13.54 3.08
C ALA A 98 -2.11 12.44 3.85
N VAL A 99 -2.85 11.49 4.44
CA VAL A 99 -2.28 10.35 5.16
C VAL A 99 -1.66 9.35 4.18
N LEU A 100 -2.30 9.09 3.03
CA LEU A 100 -1.74 8.26 1.96
C LEU A 100 -0.44 8.85 1.40
N ASP A 101 -0.45 10.16 1.10
CA ASP A 101 0.72 10.95 0.72
C ASP A 101 1.89 10.76 1.69
N ALA A 102 1.60 10.85 2.99
CA ALA A 102 2.59 10.69 4.04
C ALA A 102 3.10 9.26 4.13
N LEU A 103 2.23 8.27 3.90
CA LEU A 103 2.62 6.86 3.88
C LEU A 103 3.58 6.59 2.73
N VAL A 104 3.26 7.06 1.52
CA VAL A 104 4.15 6.89 0.37
C VAL A 104 5.50 7.54 0.59
N ARG A 105 5.54 8.80 1.05
CA ARG A 105 6.82 9.46 1.39
C ARG A 105 7.60 8.72 2.47
N ASN A 106 6.91 8.14 3.45
CA ASN A 106 7.56 7.34 4.48
C ASN A 106 8.23 6.10 3.87
N VAL A 107 7.55 5.41 2.95
CA VAL A 107 8.10 4.22 2.28
C VAL A 107 9.23 4.60 1.31
N GLN A 108 9.10 5.68 0.55
CA GLN A 108 10.18 6.22 -0.31
C GLN A 108 11.43 6.55 0.51
N ALA A 109 11.27 7.14 1.71
CA ALA A 109 12.41 7.40 2.59
C ALA A 109 13.08 6.11 3.08
N ARG A 110 12.31 5.03 3.33
CA ARG A 110 12.87 3.70 3.68
C ARG A 110 13.62 3.11 2.51
N GLN A 111 13.00 3.10 1.32
CA GLN A 111 13.59 2.61 0.08
C GLN A 111 14.89 3.35 -0.23
N GLY A 112 14.92 4.68 -0.15
CA GLY A 112 16.12 5.48 -0.38
C GLY A 112 17.25 5.15 0.60
N LEU A 113 16.95 5.00 1.89
CA LEU A 113 17.96 4.61 2.89
C LEU A 113 18.51 3.21 2.64
N LEU A 114 17.63 2.26 2.31
CA LEU A 114 18.00 0.89 2.00
C LEU A 114 18.85 0.83 0.75
N ARG A 115 18.41 1.49 -0.33
CA ARG A 115 19.10 1.61 -1.59
C ARG A 115 20.50 2.20 -1.43
N SER A 116 20.64 3.30 -0.68
CA SER A 116 21.95 3.90 -0.41
C SER A 116 22.86 2.92 0.33
N ALA A 117 22.37 2.24 1.36
CA ALA A 117 23.16 1.25 2.07
C ALA A 117 23.55 0.05 1.20
N MET A 118 22.69 -0.38 0.27
CA MET A 118 23.03 -1.43 -0.69
C MET A 118 24.12 -1.00 -1.67
N LEU A 119 24.09 0.25 -2.15
CA LEU A 119 25.16 0.78 -3.01
C LEU A 119 26.50 0.86 -2.28
N ASP A 120 26.49 1.22 -0.99
CA ASP A 120 27.69 1.33 -0.17
C ASP A 120 28.33 -0.04 0.14
N ASP A 121 27.54 -1.13 0.11
CA ASP A 121 27.98 -2.49 0.45
C ASP A 121 28.78 -3.17 -0.69
N GLU A 122 28.69 -2.65 -1.93
CA GLU A 122 29.28 -3.10 -3.22
C GLU A 122 29.15 -4.60 -3.60
N ASP A 123 29.06 -5.51 -2.65
CA ASP A 123 28.91 -6.96 -2.82
C ASP A 123 27.50 -7.29 -3.37
N ASP A 124 27.47 -8.02 -4.49
CA ASP A 124 26.27 -8.60 -5.13
C ASP A 124 25.18 -7.62 -5.59
N LEU A 125 25.51 -6.35 -5.85
CA LEU A 125 24.54 -5.38 -6.35
C LEU A 125 24.28 -5.55 -7.88
N ALA A 126 23.45 -6.53 -8.24
CA ALA A 126 22.94 -6.68 -9.60
C ALA A 126 21.55 -6.05 -9.76
N PRO A 127 21.29 -5.27 -10.83
CA PRO A 127 19.96 -4.76 -11.10
C PRO A 127 18.99 -5.89 -11.44
N LEU A 128 17.74 -5.77 -10.97
CA LEU A 128 16.70 -6.75 -11.22
C LEU A 128 16.17 -6.61 -12.66
N ARG A 129 16.59 -7.52 -13.54
CA ARG A 129 16.36 -7.44 -15.00
C ARG A 129 14.89 -7.45 -15.45
N PHE A 130 13.97 -7.91 -14.60
CA PHE A 130 12.55 -7.97 -14.93
C PHE A 130 11.86 -6.60 -14.81
N LEU A 131 12.46 -5.65 -14.08
CA LEU A 131 11.91 -4.32 -13.91
C LEU A 131 11.89 -3.61 -15.26
N GLY A 132 10.71 -3.22 -15.72
CA GLY A 132 10.56 -2.50 -16.99
C GLY A 132 10.78 -3.34 -18.23
N SER A 133 10.73 -4.66 -18.08
CA SER A 133 10.91 -5.59 -19.18
C SER A 133 9.68 -5.72 -20.09
N ALA A 134 8.54 -5.14 -19.70
CA ALA A 134 7.28 -5.19 -20.43
C ALA A 134 6.69 -3.79 -20.68
N THR A 135 5.75 -3.73 -21.61
CA THR A 135 4.92 -2.56 -21.89
C THR A 135 3.45 -3.00 -21.92
N THR A 136 2.52 -2.05 -22.00
CA THR A 136 1.09 -2.34 -22.16
C THR A 136 0.76 -3.06 -23.48
N ASP A 137 1.69 -3.04 -24.46
CA ASP A 137 1.60 -3.79 -25.71
C ASP A 137 2.10 -5.24 -25.58
N THR A 138 2.87 -5.56 -24.53
CA THR A 138 3.32 -6.93 -24.29
C THR A 138 2.10 -7.84 -24.04
N PRO A 139 2.00 -9.04 -24.66
CA PRO A 139 0.87 -9.94 -24.40
C PRO A 139 0.75 -10.29 -22.91
N VAL A 140 -0.46 -10.18 -22.35
CA VAL A 140 -0.73 -10.48 -20.93
C VAL A 140 -0.25 -11.87 -20.52
N THR A 141 -0.42 -12.86 -21.41
CA THR A 141 0.03 -14.24 -21.17
C THR A 141 1.54 -14.36 -21.00
N ARG A 142 2.31 -13.53 -21.71
CA ARG A 142 3.77 -13.47 -21.57
C ARG A 142 4.17 -12.87 -20.23
N VAL A 143 3.58 -11.74 -19.84
CA VAL A 143 3.90 -11.12 -18.53
C VAL A 143 3.50 -12.04 -17.36
N VAL A 144 2.36 -12.75 -17.48
CA VAL A 144 1.97 -13.77 -16.48
C VAL A 144 3.01 -14.88 -16.37
N ALA A 145 3.52 -15.39 -17.49
CA ALA A 145 4.58 -16.40 -17.50
C ALA A 145 5.89 -15.85 -16.91
N ASP A 146 6.32 -14.67 -17.35
CA ASP A 146 7.55 -14.02 -16.87
C ASP A 146 7.51 -13.76 -15.35
N ILE A 147 6.35 -13.36 -14.81
CA ILE A 147 6.13 -13.25 -13.35
C ILE A 147 6.26 -14.63 -12.70
N GLY A 148 5.59 -15.66 -13.24
CA GLY A 148 5.65 -17.01 -12.68
C GLY A 148 7.06 -17.58 -12.63
N ASP A 149 7.82 -17.39 -13.71
CA ASP A 149 9.21 -17.84 -13.83
C ASP A 149 10.14 -17.07 -12.90
N THR A 150 10.00 -15.74 -12.82
CA THR A 150 10.81 -14.89 -11.94
C THR A 150 10.57 -15.20 -10.46
N LEU A 151 9.31 -15.44 -10.09
CA LEU A 151 8.93 -15.80 -8.73
C LEU A 151 9.23 -17.27 -8.40
N GLY A 152 9.47 -18.11 -9.41
CA GLY A 152 9.48 -19.56 -9.25
C GLY A 152 8.18 -20.06 -8.63
N PHE A 153 7.04 -19.49 -9.03
CA PHE A 153 5.73 -19.70 -8.39
C PHE A 153 4.64 -20.00 -9.40
N GLN A 154 3.95 -21.12 -9.22
CA GLN A 154 2.88 -21.56 -10.11
C GLN A 154 1.49 -21.45 -9.46
N PRO A 155 0.41 -21.18 -10.23
CA PRO A 155 -0.95 -21.09 -9.70
C PRO A 155 -1.46 -22.35 -8.99
N VAL A 156 -0.86 -23.52 -9.26
CA VAL A 156 -1.19 -24.77 -8.56
C VAL A 156 -0.76 -24.73 -7.08
N GLU A 157 0.41 -24.15 -6.79
CA GLU A 157 0.96 -24.01 -5.42
C GLU A 157 0.11 -23.04 -4.59
N PHE A 158 -0.44 -22.00 -5.24
CA PHE A 158 -1.39 -21.08 -4.60
C PHE A 158 -2.64 -21.79 -4.06
N ARG A 159 -3.05 -22.90 -4.70
CA ARG A 159 -4.27 -23.63 -4.38
C ARG A 159 -4.07 -24.70 -3.32
N THR A 160 -2.86 -25.22 -3.18
CA THR A 160 -2.54 -26.19 -2.13
C THR A 160 -2.50 -25.57 -0.74
N ALA A 161 -2.42 -24.24 -0.66
CA ALA A 161 -2.53 -23.51 0.60
C ALA A 161 -3.89 -23.77 1.27
N SER A 162 -3.87 -24.01 2.58
CA SER A 162 -5.06 -24.41 3.35
C SER A 162 -6.13 -23.31 3.46
N ASN A 163 -5.74 -22.05 3.28
CA ASN A 163 -6.62 -20.90 3.29
C ASN A 163 -6.00 -19.70 2.54
N PRO A 164 -6.77 -18.64 2.26
CA PRO A 164 -6.27 -17.48 1.52
C PRO A 164 -5.14 -16.71 2.21
N ASP A 165 -5.04 -16.70 3.55
CA ASP A 165 -3.94 -16.05 4.27
C ASP A 165 -2.63 -16.81 4.06
N GLU A 166 -2.66 -18.15 4.08
CA GLU A 166 -1.53 -19.01 3.74
C GLU A 166 -1.10 -18.82 2.29
N ALA A 167 -2.08 -18.76 1.37
CA ALA A 167 -1.82 -18.55 -0.05
C ALA A 167 -1.14 -17.19 -0.30
N PHE A 168 -1.60 -16.14 0.37
CA PHE A 168 -0.97 -14.83 0.33
C PHE A 168 0.46 -14.86 0.87
N ARG A 169 0.71 -15.53 2.00
CA ARG A 169 2.05 -15.62 2.59
C ARG A 169 3.02 -16.36 1.68
N LEU A 170 2.57 -17.44 1.05
CA LEU A 170 3.36 -18.19 0.09
C LEU A 170 3.76 -17.29 -1.08
N LEU A 171 2.78 -16.68 -1.77
CA LEU A 171 3.03 -15.76 -2.87
C LEU A 171 3.98 -14.60 -2.48
N ARG A 172 3.77 -14.02 -1.30
CA ARG A 172 4.64 -12.97 -0.76
C ARG A 172 6.08 -13.46 -0.56
N SER A 173 6.26 -14.66 -0.03
CA SER A 173 7.60 -15.22 0.20
C SER A 173 8.35 -15.41 -1.12
N HIS A 174 7.67 -15.87 -2.18
CA HIS A 174 8.26 -15.97 -3.52
C HIS A 174 8.65 -14.61 -4.10
N ALA A 175 7.79 -13.59 -3.94
CA ALA A 175 8.12 -12.20 -4.31
C ALA A 175 9.35 -11.67 -3.55
N GLU A 176 9.42 -11.95 -2.24
CA GLU A 176 10.54 -11.58 -1.37
C GLU A 176 11.86 -12.28 -1.76
N GLN A 177 11.80 -13.54 -2.18
CA GLN A 177 12.94 -14.30 -2.70
C GLN A 177 13.43 -13.78 -4.05
N ALA A 178 12.53 -13.28 -4.90
CA ALA A 178 12.86 -12.61 -6.16
C ALA A 178 13.50 -11.21 -5.99
N GLY A 179 13.76 -10.79 -4.74
CA GLY A 179 14.43 -9.54 -4.42
C GLY A 179 13.50 -8.36 -4.11
N ILE A 180 12.18 -8.57 -4.13
CA ILE A 180 11.17 -7.52 -3.96
C ILE A 180 10.83 -7.32 -2.48
N VAL A 181 10.85 -6.09 -1.99
CA VAL A 181 10.43 -5.81 -0.61
C VAL A 181 8.91 -5.67 -0.54
N VAL A 182 8.23 -6.59 0.15
CA VAL A 182 6.77 -6.55 0.30
C VAL A 182 6.38 -6.13 1.72
N LEU A 183 5.71 -4.99 1.85
CA LEU A 183 5.27 -4.43 3.14
C LEU A 183 3.75 -4.51 3.30
N LEU A 184 3.30 -4.81 4.52
CA LEU A 184 1.90 -4.73 4.91
C LEU A 184 1.65 -3.47 5.75
N LEU A 185 1.36 -2.36 5.10
CA LEU A 185 1.12 -1.08 5.77
C LEU A 185 -0.28 -0.58 5.46
N GLY A 186 -0.97 -0.05 6.47
CA GLY A 186 -2.29 0.56 6.34
C GLY A 186 -2.46 1.83 7.18
N ASN A 187 -1.37 2.32 7.79
CA ASN A 187 -1.31 3.50 8.63
C ASN A 187 0.13 4.00 8.83
N LEU A 188 0.30 5.11 9.53
CA LEU A 188 1.59 5.72 9.88
C LEU A 188 2.09 5.30 11.29
N GLY A 189 1.81 4.06 11.71
CA GLY A 189 2.19 3.56 13.04
C GLY A 189 1.21 3.92 14.15
N SER A 190 0.03 4.45 13.83
CA SER A 190 -1.05 4.74 14.77
C SER A 190 -2.41 4.45 14.15
N TYR A 191 -3.34 3.90 14.95
CA TYR A 191 -4.73 3.67 14.53
C TYR A 191 -5.48 4.97 14.17
N HIS A 192 -4.99 6.15 14.58
CA HIS A 192 -5.55 7.44 14.15
C HIS A 192 -5.19 7.82 12.71
N THR A 193 -4.26 7.09 12.09
CA THR A 193 -3.82 7.28 10.69
C THR A 193 -4.23 6.11 9.82
N ASP A 194 -5.23 5.38 10.27
CA ASP A 194 -5.76 4.21 9.62
C ASP A 194 -6.43 4.57 8.30
N LEU A 195 -5.87 4.05 7.22
CA LEU A 195 -6.42 4.15 5.87
C LEU A 195 -7.26 2.91 5.59
N GLY A 196 -8.50 3.10 5.17
CA GLY A 196 -9.35 2.00 4.75
C GLY A 196 -9.02 1.49 3.35
N VAL A 197 -9.63 0.36 2.99
CA VAL A 197 -9.40 -0.35 1.72
C VAL A 197 -9.95 0.48 0.54
N GLU A 198 -10.95 1.30 0.80
CA GLU A 198 -11.52 2.30 -0.11
C GLU A 198 -10.58 3.46 -0.41
N VAL A 199 -9.61 3.75 0.48
CA VAL A 199 -8.61 4.79 0.22
C VAL A 199 -7.50 4.24 -0.66
N PHE A 200 -6.86 3.15 -0.24
CA PHE A 200 -5.85 2.47 -1.05
C PHE A 200 -5.80 0.98 -0.71
N ARG A 201 -5.39 0.19 -1.70
CA ARG A 201 -5.22 -1.26 -1.55
C ARG A 201 -3.76 -1.67 -1.63
N GLY A 202 -3.00 -1.05 -2.53
CA GLY A 202 -1.57 -1.22 -2.62
C GLY A 202 -0.94 -0.09 -3.42
N PHE A 203 0.38 -0.11 -3.49
CA PHE A 203 1.17 0.66 -4.44
C PHE A 203 2.55 0.02 -4.60
N ALA A 204 3.19 0.25 -5.75
CA ALA A 204 4.57 -0.14 -6.02
C ALA A 204 5.49 1.09 -6.06
N LEU A 205 6.74 0.93 -5.61
CA LEU A 205 7.83 1.86 -5.87
C LEU A 205 8.89 1.13 -6.69
N VAL A 206 9.05 1.56 -7.94
CA VAL A 206 10.05 0.99 -8.85
C VAL A 206 11.44 1.54 -8.49
N ASP A 207 12.40 0.64 -8.30
CA ASP A 207 13.82 0.93 -8.19
C ASP A 207 14.61 -0.30 -8.62
N ASP A 208 15.69 -0.11 -9.37
CA ASP A 208 16.46 -1.19 -10.02
C ASP A 208 17.06 -2.20 -9.03
N PHE A 209 17.27 -1.78 -7.77
CA PHE A 209 17.95 -2.57 -6.74
C PHE A 209 17.03 -2.93 -5.58
N ALA A 210 16.13 -2.02 -5.22
CA ALA A 210 15.27 -2.16 -4.06
C ALA A 210 13.81 -1.82 -4.42
N PRO A 211 13.12 -2.62 -5.26
CA PRO A 211 11.71 -2.39 -5.57
C PRO A 211 10.84 -2.72 -4.34
N PHE A 212 9.88 -1.85 -4.05
CA PHE A 212 8.95 -2.01 -2.93
C PHE A 212 7.53 -2.23 -3.46
N VAL A 213 6.81 -3.15 -2.84
CA VAL A 213 5.36 -3.29 -2.97
C VAL A 213 4.74 -3.12 -1.59
N VAL A 214 3.74 -2.26 -1.49
CA VAL A 214 2.96 -2.07 -0.26
C VAL A 214 1.56 -2.61 -0.49
N VAL A 215 1.07 -3.42 0.45
CA VAL A 215 -0.28 -3.98 0.43
C VAL A 215 -1.00 -3.59 1.72
N ASN A 216 -2.25 -3.13 1.61
CA ASN A 216 -3.06 -2.76 2.75
C ASN A 216 -3.53 -4.04 3.49
N PRO A 217 -3.11 -4.28 4.76
CA PRO A 217 -3.47 -5.49 5.49
C PRO A 217 -4.96 -5.58 5.81
N LYS A 218 -5.71 -4.48 5.70
CA LYS A 218 -7.15 -4.44 5.99
C LYS A 218 -8.01 -5.01 4.88
N ASP A 219 -7.43 -5.26 3.70
CA ASP A 219 -8.12 -5.97 2.64
C ASP A 219 -8.27 -7.46 2.99
N SER A 220 -9.25 -8.12 2.38
CA SER A 220 -9.44 -9.56 2.56
C SER A 220 -8.21 -10.34 2.07
N ALA A 221 -7.92 -11.48 2.68
CA ALA A 221 -6.74 -12.27 2.34
C ALA A 221 -6.64 -12.62 0.84
N GLY A 222 -7.73 -13.10 0.23
CA GLY A 222 -7.76 -13.38 -1.21
C GLY A 222 -7.63 -12.11 -2.09
N ALA A 223 -8.05 -10.95 -1.59
CA ALA A 223 -7.86 -9.68 -2.30
C ALA A 223 -6.43 -9.14 -2.17
N ARG A 224 -5.72 -9.42 -1.07
CA ARG A 224 -4.31 -9.05 -0.89
C ARG A 224 -3.40 -9.75 -1.90
N SER A 225 -3.64 -11.02 -2.22
CA SER A 225 -2.89 -11.73 -3.27
C SER A 225 -3.07 -11.11 -4.64
N PHE A 226 -4.31 -10.74 -4.98
CA PHE A 226 -4.57 -10.00 -6.22
C PHE A 226 -3.87 -8.65 -6.23
N THR A 227 -3.95 -7.89 -5.14
CA THR A 227 -3.29 -6.59 -5.04
C THR A 227 -1.77 -6.73 -5.19
N LEU A 228 -1.15 -7.73 -4.54
CA LEU A 228 0.26 -7.99 -4.70
C LEU A 228 0.62 -8.27 -6.17
N LEU A 229 -0.09 -9.16 -6.86
CA LEU A 229 0.16 -9.44 -8.28
C LEU A 229 -0.09 -8.22 -9.18
N HIS A 230 -1.06 -7.38 -8.84
CA HIS A 230 -1.32 -6.13 -9.54
C HIS A 230 -0.13 -5.17 -9.42
N GLU A 231 0.37 -4.96 -8.21
CA GLU A 231 1.55 -4.10 -7.99
C GLU A 231 2.82 -4.72 -8.58
N LEU A 232 2.94 -6.05 -8.60
CA LEU A 232 4.02 -6.72 -9.31
C LEU A 232 3.93 -6.45 -10.82
N ALA A 233 2.76 -6.49 -11.44
CA ALA A 233 2.62 -6.15 -12.85
C ALA A 233 3.10 -4.72 -13.16
N HIS A 234 2.86 -3.75 -12.25
CA HIS A 234 3.40 -2.40 -12.38
C HIS A 234 4.93 -2.37 -12.39
N LEU A 235 5.61 -3.21 -11.59
CA LEU A 235 7.07 -3.32 -11.62
C LEU A 235 7.61 -3.78 -12.98
N TRP A 236 6.89 -4.65 -13.69
CA TRP A 236 7.28 -5.12 -15.02
C TRP A 236 7.13 -4.06 -16.10
N LEU A 237 6.23 -3.08 -15.90
CA LEU A 237 6.02 -1.99 -16.86
C LEU A 237 7.02 -0.83 -16.71
N SER A 238 7.72 -0.72 -15.57
CA SER A 238 8.61 0.40 -15.16
C SER A 238 8.15 1.78 -15.66
N GLU A 239 6.92 2.16 -15.32
CA GLU A 239 6.58 3.58 -15.33
C GLU A 239 7.31 4.23 -14.13
N PRO A 240 8.27 5.14 -14.33
CA PRO A 240 9.00 5.76 -13.22
C PRO A 240 8.04 6.59 -12.37
N GLY A 241 7.77 6.09 -11.17
CA GLY A 241 6.78 6.69 -10.28
C GLY A 241 6.15 5.64 -9.40
N VAL A 242 5.30 6.10 -8.49
CA VAL A 242 4.42 5.22 -7.73
C VAL A 242 3.24 4.87 -8.63
N SER A 243 2.72 3.63 -8.60
CA SER A 243 1.51 3.25 -9.34
C SER A 243 0.37 4.25 -9.09
N ALA A 244 0.10 5.09 -10.07
CA ALA A 244 -0.66 6.33 -9.95
C ALA A 244 -1.60 6.53 -11.14
N GLY A 245 -2.50 5.58 -11.40
CA GLY A 245 -3.44 5.64 -12.52
C GLY A 245 -4.93 5.71 -12.14
N ASN A 246 -5.72 6.47 -12.89
CA ASN A 246 -7.19 6.35 -12.82
C ASN A 246 -7.57 4.89 -13.19
N PRO A 247 -8.61 4.27 -12.62
CA PRO A 247 -8.99 2.90 -12.98
C PRO A 247 -9.31 2.68 -14.48
N THR A 248 -9.51 3.76 -15.24
CA THR A 248 -9.65 3.73 -16.71
C THR A 248 -8.33 3.92 -17.47
N ASP A 249 -7.23 4.12 -16.77
CA ASP A 249 -5.89 4.19 -17.32
C ASP A 249 -5.55 2.84 -18.00
N PRO A 250 -5.09 2.84 -19.26
CA PRO A 250 -4.66 1.62 -19.94
C PRO A 250 -3.69 0.77 -19.12
N VAL A 251 -2.80 1.39 -18.35
CA VAL A 251 -1.82 0.71 -17.48
C VAL A 251 -2.56 -0.05 -16.37
N GLU A 252 -3.48 0.61 -15.66
CA GLU A 252 -4.27 -0.02 -14.60
C GLU A 252 -5.12 -1.18 -15.14
N VAL A 253 -5.76 -0.99 -16.30
CA VAL A 253 -6.52 -2.05 -16.98
C VAL A 253 -5.62 -3.23 -17.34
N TYR A 254 -4.39 -2.96 -17.79
CA TYR A 254 -3.40 -3.97 -18.11
C TYR A 254 -2.94 -4.75 -16.87
N CYS A 255 -2.50 -4.08 -15.81
CA CYS A 255 -2.07 -4.70 -14.55
C CYS A 255 -3.18 -5.57 -13.94
N ASN A 256 -4.43 -5.12 -14.03
CA ASN A 256 -5.60 -5.90 -13.62
C ASN A 256 -5.81 -7.17 -14.45
N LYS A 257 -5.57 -7.12 -15.76
CA LYS A 257 -5.62 -8.30 -16.62
C LYS A 257 -4.51 -9.28 -16.27
N VAL A 258 -3.29 -8.81 -16.01
CA VAL A 258 -2.16 -9.65 -15.58
C VAL A 258 -2.49 -10.35 -14.26
N ALA A 259 -2.81 -9.59 -13.21
CA ALA A 259 -3.10 -10.15 -11.88
C ALA A 259 -4.26 -11.15 -11.88
N SER A 260 -5.34 -10.83 -12.59
CA SER A 260 -6.49 -11.73 -12.69
C SER A 260 -6.20 -12.98 -13.52
N SER A 261 -5.41 -12.88 -14.59
CA SER A 261 -5.07 -14.02 -15.45
C SER A 261 -4.06 -14.95 -14.78
N PHE A 262 -3.19 -14.42 -13.91
CA PHE A 262 -2.29 -15.21 -13.08
C PHE A 262 -3.07 -16.10 -12.10
N LEU A 263 -4.03 -15.51 -11.36
CA LEU A 263 -4.81 -16.26 -10.36
C LEU A 263 -5.91 -17.14 -10.97
N LEU A 264 -6.53 -16.68 -12.06
CA LEU A 264 -7.64 -17.35 -12.73
C LEU A 264 -7.39 -17.46 -14.25
N PRO A 265 -6.71 -18.51 -14.69
CA PRO A 265 -6.57 -18.86 -16.11
C PRO A 265 -7.94 -18.96 -16.81
N HIS A 266 -8.02 -18.48 -18.05
CA HIS A 266 -9.29 -18.34 -18.77
C HIS A 266 -10.04 -19.68 -18.96
N ASN A 267 -9.30 -20.77 -19.19
CA ASN A 267 -9.86 -22.11 -19.35
C ASN A 267 -10.66 -22.60 -18.13
N GLU A 268 -10.38 -22.09 -16.93
CA GLU A 268 -11.10 -22.51 -15.72
C GLU A 268 -12.44 -21.83 -15.51
N LEU A 269 -12.60 -20.61 -16.04
CA LEU A 269 -13.85 -19.86 -15.92
C LEU A 269 -14.96 -20.48 -16.78
N ALA A 270 -14.60 -21.27 -17.79
CA ALA A 270 -15.55 -22.00 -18.62
C ALA A 270 -16.47 -22.92 -17.79
N ALA A 271 -15.95 -23.48 -16.68
CA ALA A 271 -16.72 -24.34 -15.78
C ALA A 271 -17.85 -23.62 -15.04
N LEU A 272 -17.83 -22.28 -15.00
CA LEU A 272 -18.87 -21.46 -14.35
C LEU A 272 -20.01 -21.05 -15.30
N ARG A 273 -19.88 -21.29 -16.61
CA ARG A 273 -20.82 -20.78 -17.63
C ARG A 273 -22.16 -21.53 -17.68
N THR A 274 -22.44 -22.41 -16.72
CA THR A 274 -23.64 -23.27 -16.69
C THR A 274 -24.69 -22.83 -15.67
N ALA A 275 -24.49 -21.72 -14.94
CA ALA A 275 -25.50 -21.19 -14.02
C ALA A 275 -26.57 -20.40 -14.78
N ASP A 276 -27.84 -20.55 -14.39
CA ASP A 276 -28.97 -19.81 -14.97
C ASP A 276 -28.74 -18.30 -14.85
N ALA A 277 -28.77 -17.61 -16.00
CA ALA A 277 -28.31 -16.22 -16.15
C ALA A 277 -29.10 -15.18 -15.33
N GLY A 278 -30.26 -15.53 -14.76
CA GLY A 278 -31.17 -14.59 -14.08
C GLY A 278 -31.14 -14.60 -12.54
N ASP A 279 -30.47 -15.54 -11.88
CA ASP A 279 -30.49 -15.65 -10.41
C ASP A 279 -29.15 -15.18 -9.80
N VAL A 280 -29.12 -13.93 -9.32
CA VAL A 280 -27.96 -13.31 -8.65
C VAL A 280 -27.52 -14.12 -7.43
N GLU A 281 -28.45 -14.73 -6.69
CA GLU A 281 -28.12 -15.49 -5.49
C GLU A 281 -27.54 -16.87 -5.84
N ALA A 282 -28.02 -17.51 -6.92
CA ALA A 282 -27.39 -18.70 -7.47
C ALA A 282 -25.96 -18.41 -7.95
N TRP A 283 -25.76 -17.34 -8.72
CA TRP A 283 -24.42 -16.87 -9.10
C TRP A 283 -23.55 -16.63 -7.88
N ALA A 284 -24.07 -15.96 -6.85
CA ALA A 284 -23.31 -15.66 -5.64
C ALA A 284 -22.83 -16.92 -4.92
N ARG A 285 -23.65 -17.97 -4.85
CA ARG A 285 -23.28 -19.28 -4.28
C ARG A 285 -22.18 -19.94 -5.11
N THR A 286 -22.41 -20.13 -6.41
CA THR A 286 -21.46 -20.80 -7.31
C THR A 286 -20.12 -20.08 -7.36
N ILE A 287 -20.13 -18.74 -7.45
CA ILE A 287 -18.93 -17.92 -7.42
C ILE A 287 -18.19 -18.06 -6.09
N THR A 288 -18.90 -18.11 -4.97
CA THR A 288 -18.28 -18.23 -3.64
C THR A 288 -17.58 -19.57 -3.48
N ASP A 289 -18.21 -20.67 -3.89
CA ASP A 289 -17.62 -22.01 -3.82
C ASP A 289 -16.40 -22.14 -4.74
N PHE A 290 -16.51 -21.61 -5.96
CA PHE A 290 -15.40 -21.54 -6.91
C PHE A 290 -14.24 -20.71 -6.38
N ALA A 291 -14.51 -19.54 -5.79
CA ALA A 291 -13.50 -18.66 -5.25
C ALA A 291 -12.78 -19.30 -4.05
N ARG A 292 -13.53 -19.94 -3.16
CA ARG A 292 -13.02 -20.60 -1.96
C ARG A 292 -12.05 -21.73 -2.29
N SER A 293 -12.41 -22.59 -3.25
CA SER A 293 -11.55 -23.70 -3.69
C SER A 293 -10.24 -23.25 -4.37
N ARG A 294 -10.11 -21.95 -4.68
CA ARG A 294 -8.96 -21.36 -5.38
C ARG A 294 -8.22 -20.32 -4.55
N ASN A 295 -8.61 -20.08 -3.30
CA ASN A 295 -8.05 -19.05 -2.44
C ASN A 295 -8.16 -17.62 -3.01
N VAL A 296 -9.15 -17.35 -3.86
CA VAL A 296 -9.37 -16.02 -4.47
C VAL A 296 -10.63 -15.34 -3.94
N SER A 297 -10.81 -14.05 -4.25
CA SER A 297 -12.02 -13.31 -3.84
C SER A 297 -13.20 -13.51 -4.80
N SER A 298 -14.41 -13.64 -4.25
CA SER A 298 -15.65 -13.73 -5.05
C SER A 298 -15.85 -12.52 -5.98
N SER A 299 -15.49 -11.32 -5.52
CA SER A 299 -15.56 -10.09 -6.33
C SER A 299 -14.66 -10.15 -7.56
N MET A 300 -13.49 -10.77 -7.47
CA MET A 300 -12.57 -10.95 -8.61
C MET A 300 -13.11 -11.95 -9.62
N VAL A 301 -13.69 -13.06 -9.16
CA VAL A 301 -14.34 -14.05 -10.04
C VAL A 301 -15.51 -13.40 -10.78
N ALA A 302 -16.37 -12.65 -10.08
CA ALA A 302 -17.47 -11.91 -10.71
C ALA A 302 -16.97 -10.89 -11.74
N TYR A 303 -15.91 -10.14 -11.43
CA TYR A 303 -15.28 -9.24 -12.39
C TYR A 303 -14.79 -9.97 -13.64
N ARG A 304 -14.17 -11.15 -13.47
CA ARG A 304 -13.69 -11.95 -14.61
C ARG A 304 -14.81 -12.50 -15.47
N LEU A 305 -15.89 -12.99 -14.85
CA LEU A 305 -17.08 -13.42 -15.58
C LEU A 305 -17.69 -12.29 -16.39
N HIS A 306 -17.75 -11.07 -15.83
CA HIS A 306 -18.23 -9.90 -16.56
C HIS A 306 -17.33 -9.55 -17.75
N ARG A 307 -16.01 -9.55 -17.54
CA ARG A 307 -15.01 -9.27 -18.59
C ARG A 307 -15.04 -10.29 -19.73
N ASP A 308 -15.31 -11.55 -19.42
CA ASP A 308 -15.44 -12.64 -20.41
C ASP A 308 -16.85 -12.71 -21.04
N GLY A 309 -17.75 -11.78 -20.68
CA GLY A 309 -19.11 -11.70 -21.21
C GLY A 309 -20.05 -12.79 -20.72
N ALA A 310 -19.69 -13.51 -19.66
CA ALA A 310 -20.53 -14.57 -19.07
C ALA A 310 -21.67 -14.00 -18.20
N ILE A 311 -21.49 -12.80 -17.64
CA ILE A 311 -22.54 -12.06 -16.94
C ILE A 311 -22.60 -10.62 -17.45
N ASP A 312 -23.80 -10.05 -17.48
CA ASP A 312 -23.98 -8.65 -17.85
C ASP A 312 -23.52 -7.68 -16.74
N ARG A 313 -23.52 -6.39 -17.08
CA ARG A 313 -23.07 -5.33 -16.16
C ARG A 313 -23.99 -5.21 -14.94
N GLU A 314 -25.30 -5.38 -15.12
CA GLU A 314 -26.28 -5.29 -14.03
C GLU A 314 -26.06 -6.40 -12.99
N THR A 315 -25.97 -7.64 -13.44
CA THR A 315 -25.66 -8.82 -12.61
C THR A 315 -24.32 -8.65 -11.90
N TRP A 316 -23.28 -8.17 -12.60
CA TRP A 316 -21.97 -7.92 -11.99
C TRP A 316 -22.03 -6.87 -10.87
N LEU A 317 -22.73 -5.75 -11.08
CA LEU A 317 -22.90 -4.70 -10.07
C LEU A 317 -23.70 -5.21 -8.85
N ALA A 318 -24.74 -6.01 -9.09
CA ALA A 318 -25.52 -6.64 -8.02
C ALA A 318 -24.66 -7.60 -7.17
N LEU A 319 -23.87 -8.46 -7.82
CA LEU A 319 -22.93 -9.37 -7.17
C LEU A 319 -21.85 -8.61 -6.38
N GLN A 320 -21.28 -7.55 -6.94
CA GLN A 320 -20.35 -6.66 -6.26
C GLN A 320 -20.94 -6.10 -4.96
N GLY A 321 -22.15 -5.55 -5.02
CA GLY A 321 -22.86 -5.04 -3.86
C GLY A 321 -23.11 -6.11 -2.78
N LEU A 322 -23.54 -7.30 -3.22
CA LEU A 322 -23.79 -8.44 -2.33
C LEU A 322 -22.53 -8.95 -1.65
N PHE A 323 -21.44 -9.17 -2.39
CA PHE A 323 -20.17 -9.62 -1.79
C PHE A 323 -19.59 -8.58 -0.84
N ARG A 324 -19.72 -7.29 -1.17
CA ARG A 324 -19.29 -6.20 -0.29
C ARG A 324 -20.07 -6.19 1.02
N SER A 325 -21.39 -6.33 0.98
CA SER A 325 -22.23 -6.36 2.19
C SER A 325 -21.90 -7.57 3.07
N ARG A 326 -21.71 -8.76 2.47
CA ARG A 326 -21.28 -9.98 3.17
C ARG A 326 -19.91 -9.80 3.84
N TRP A 327 -18.94 -9.19 3.14
CA TRP A 327 -17.62 -8.93 3.70
C TRP A 327 -17.65 -7.95 4.88
N LEU A 328 -18.39 -6.85 4.77
CA LEU A 328 -18.57 -5.89 5.86
C LEU A 328 -19.20 -6.55 7.10
N ALA A 329 -20.22 -7.40 6.89
CA ALA A 329 -20.86 -8.15 7.96
C ALA A 329 -19.90 -9.16 8.62
N ALA A 330 -19.14 -9.92 7.82
CA ALA A 330 -18.14 -10.86 8.32
C ALA A 330 -17.05 -10.16 9.15
N ARG A 331 -16.51 -9.03 8.67
CA ARG A 331 -15.53 -8.23 9.43
C ARG A 331 -16.07 -7.69 10.74
N LYS A 332 -17.34 -7.27 10.77
CA LYS A 332 -17.97 -6.79 12.02
C LYS A 332 -18.02 -7.92 13.06
N ARG A 333 -18.41 -9.13 12.65
CA ARG A 333 -18.45 -10.32 13.52
C ARG A 333 -17.06 -10.72 14.00
N GLU A 334 -16.08 -10.78 13.11
CA GLU A 334 -14.69 -11.10 13.45
C GLU A 334 -14.13 -10.11 14.49
N ARG A 335 -14.38 -8.80 14.30
CA ARG A 335 -13.96 -7.78 15.26
C ARG A 335 -14.58 -7.95 16.64
N GLN A 336 -15.84 -8.39 16.70
CA GLN A 336 -16.53 -8.70 17.97
C GLN A 336 -15.86 -9.88 18.66
N LEU A 337 -15.64 -10.99 17.95
CA LEU A 337 -14.96 -12.17 18.48
C LEU A 337 -13.53 -11.89 18.95
N LEU A 338 -12.78 -11.04 18.23
CA LEU A 338 -11.43 -10.64 18.62
C LEU A 338 -11.41 -9.73 19.85
N ALA A 339 -12.44 -8.89 20.05
CA ALA A 339 -12.56 -8.06 21.24
C ALA A 339 -12.85 -8.89 22.51
N GLU A 340 -13.37 -10.11 22.34
CA GLU A 340 -13.64 -11.08 23.41
C GLU A 340 -12.43 -11.96 23.76
N ARG A 341 -11.32 -11.88 23.01
CA ARG A 341 -10.09 -12.65 23.29
C ARG A 341 -9.14 -11.83 24.16
N ASP A 342 -8.70 -12.42 25.27
CA ASP A 342 -7.81 -11.78 26.27
C ASP A 342 -6.36 -11.58 25.81
N SER A 343 -5.93 -12.18 24.69
CA SER A 343 -4.55 -12.05 24.22
C SER A 343 -4.44 -11.97 22.69
N GLY A 344 -3.81 -10.88 22.24
CA GLY A 344 -3.38 -10.70 20.85
C GLY A 344 -1.91 -11.11 20.65
N PRO A 345 -1.45 -11.26 19.40
CA PRO A 345 -0.05 -11.53 19.12
C PRO A 345 0.87 -10.43 19.66
N ALA A 346 2.08 -10.80 20.09
CA ALA A 346 3.06 -9.83 20.57
C ALA A 346 3.39 -8.79 19.49
N TYR A 347 3.60 -7.54 19.90
CA TYR A 347 3.90 -6.41 19.00
C TYR A 347 5.03 -6.73 18.00
N GLY A 348 6.11 -7.38 18.45
CA GLY A 348 7.23 -7.75 17.58
C GLY A 348 6.86 -8.71 16.46
N VAL A 349 5.95 -9.66 16.73
CA VAL A 349 5.45 -10.61 15.72
C VAL A 349 4.64 -9.90 14.65
N LEU A 350 3.75 -8.97 15.07
CA LEU A 350 2.95 -8.17 14.14
C LEU A 350 3.82 -7.27 13.25
N VAL A 351 4.85 -6.66 13.83
CA VAL A 351 5.80 -5.82 13.09
C VAL A 351 6.65 -6.65 12.14
N ARG A 352 7.20 -7.80 12.57
CA ARG A 352 7.97 -8.66 11.66
C ARG A 352 7.10 -9.14 10.50
N HIS A 353 5.87 -9.56 10.79
CA HIS A 353 4.89 -9.93 9.78
C HIS A 353 4.60 -8.75 8.83
N SER A 354 4.52 -7.51 9.30
CA SER A 354 4.27 -6.37 8.41
C SER A 354 5.47 -5.99 7.54
N LEU A 355 6.70 -6.18 8.02
CA LEU A 355 7.92 -5.82 7.30
C LEU A 355 8.38 -6.87 6.28
N GLY A 356 8.08 -8.15 6.52
CA GLY A 356 8.49 -9.23 5.62
C GLY A 356 9.93 -9.67 5.83
N SER A 357 10.27 -10.88 5.36
CA SER A 357 11.61 -11.44 5.63
C SER A 357 12.67 -10.68 4.84
N ARG A 358 12.41 -10.37 3.56
CA ARG A 358 13.38 -9.66 2.70
C ARG A 358 13.91 -8.37 3.32
N LEU A 359 13.03 -7.51 3.85
CA LEU A 359 13.47 -6.25 4.46
C LEU A 359 14.27 -6.51 5.75
N ILE A 360 13.81 -7.44 6.59
CA ILE A 360 14.47 -7.78 7.86
C ILE A 360 15.88 -8.33 7.60
N ASP A 361 15.99 -9.35 6.74
CA ASP A 361 17.24 -10.04 6.46
C ASP A 361 18.25 -9.13 5.77
N LEU A 362 17.79 -8.31 4.82
CA LEU A 362 18.64 -7.32 4.14
C LEU A 362 19.11 -6.23 5.12
N THR A 363 18.21 -5.73 5.97
CA THR A 363 18.58 -4.71 6.97
C THR A 363 19.57 -5.27 7.98
N PHE A 364 19.37 -6.50 8.45
CA PHE A 364 20.29 -7.19 9.36
C PHE A 364 21.68 -7.36 8.73
N ARG A 365 21.75 -7.80 7.47
CA ARG A 365 23.02 -7.95 6.75
C ARG A 365 23.76 -6.62 6.59
N LEU A 366 23.05 -5.57 6.17
CA LEU A 366 23.64 -4.24 5.96
C LEU A 366 24.06 -3.58 7.28
N GLU A 367 23.39 -3.88 8.39
CA GLU A 367 23.85 -3.46 9.71
C GLU A 367 25.13 -4.22 10.12
N ALA A 368 25.17 -5.53 9.86
CA ALA A 368 26.32 -6.37 10.18
C ALA A 368 27.57 -6.02 9.36
N SER A 369 27.41 -5.60 8.09
CA SER A 369 28.51 -5.13 7.24
C SER A 369 28.95 -3.69 7.56
N GLY A 370 28.15 -2.94 8.33
CA GLY A 370 28.43 -1.54 8.68
C GLY A 370 27.90 -0.52 7.67
N SER A 371 27.35 -0.96 6.54
CA SER A 371 26.74 -0.11 5.49
C SER A 371 25.48 0.61 5.97
N LEU A 372 24.83 0.09 7.02
CA LEU A 372 23.67 0.71 7.66
C LEU A 372 23.87 0.88 9.17
N THR A 373 23.80 2.13 9.67
CA THR A 373 23.94 2.39 11.11
C THR A 373 22.68 1.98 11.89
N ALA A 374 22.83 1.58 13.16
CA ALA A 374 21.70 1.21 14.04
C ALA A 374 20.58 2.27 14.12
N THR A 375 20.91 3.56 13.96
CA THR A 375 19.89 4.63 13.93
C THR A 375 19.13 4.65 12.60
N LYS A 376 19.79 4.33 11.49
CA LYS A 376 19.14 4.19 10.17
C LYS A 376 18.33 2.89 10.08
N VAL A 377 18.74 1.81 10.74
CA VAL A 377 17.97 0.55 10.84
C VAL A 377 16.54 0.82 11.34
N GLY A 378 16.39 1.55 12.45
CA GLY A 378 15.06 1.92 12.95
C GLY A 378 14.21 2.68 11.92
N LYS A 379 14.83 3.55 11.12
CA LYS A 379 14.13 4.29 10.05
C LYS A 379 13.70 3.39 8.90
N VAL A 380 14.57 2.47 8.44
CA VAL A 380 14.28 1.50 7.37
C VAL A 380 13.14 0.57 7.78
N LEU A 381 13.19 0.03 9.00
CA LEU A 381 12.13 -0.82 9.55
C LEU A 381 10.88 -0.01 9.94
N GLY A 382 10.98 1.31 10.06
CA GLY A 382 9.87 2.17 10.49
C GLY A 382 9.45 1.96 11.94
N VAL A 383 10.41 1.61 12.80
CA VAL A 383 10.21 1.41 14.24
C VAL A 383 11.12 2.35 15.03
N ASN A 384 10.85 2.50 16.32
CA ASN A 384 11.78 3.20 17.19
C ASN A 384 13.13 2.45 17.20
N PRO A 385 14.29 3.14 17.07
CA PRO A 385 15.61 2.50 17.11
C PRO A 385 15.82 1.57 18.31
N ARG A 386 15.19 1.85 19.47
CA ARG A 386 15.26 0.98 20.65
C ARG A 386 14.63 -0.41 20.44
N ASN A 387 13.62 -0.49 19.58
CA ASN A 387 12.93 -1.74 19.28
C ASN A 387 13.53 -2.44 18.05
N ALA A 388 14.34 -1.74 17.26
CA ALA A 388 14.86 -2.25 15.99
C ALA A 388 15.66 -3.53 16.17
N HIS A 389 16.57 -3.57 17.15
CA HIS A 389 17.36 -4.76 17.44
C HIS A 389 16.47 -5.95 17.84
N THR A 390 15.47 -5.75 18.69
CA THR A 390 14.51 -6.82 19.05
C THR A 390 13.77 -7.35 17.83
N ILE A 391 13.39 -6.47 16.90
CA ILE A 391 12.73 -6.87 15.65
C ILE A 391 13.66 -7.68 14.77
N LEU A 392 14.96 -7.37 14.70
CA LEU A 392 15.92 -8.14 13.90
C LEU A 392 16.26 -9.50 14.54
N SER A 393 16.48 -9.54 15.85
CA SER A 393 16.93 -10.74 16.58
C SER A 393 15.83 -11.77 16.88
N ALA A 394 14.55 -11.43 16.74
CA ALA A 394 13.43 -12.32 17.05
C ALA A 394 13.12 -13.35 15.94
N GLY A 395 14.15 -13.82 15.24
CA GLY A 395 14.07 -14.75 14.11
C GLY A 395 14.29 -16.19 14.52
#